data_AF-A0A3N1AZD9-F1
#
_entry.id   AF-A0A3N1AZD9-F1
#
_cell.length_a   1.000
_cell.length_b   1.000
_cell.length_c   1.000
_cell.angle_alpha   90.00
_cell.angle_beta   90.00
_cell.angle_gamma   90.00
#
_symmetry.space_group_name_H-M   'P 1'
#
loop_
_entity.id
_entity.type
_entity.pdbx_description
1 polymer ?
#
loop_
_entity_poly.entity_id
_entity_poly.type
_entity_poly.pdbx_seq_one_letter_code
_entity_poly.pdbx_strand_id
1 'polypeptide(L)'
;MAQGEELFNLDGDSGSGPNFELAIRGYDKRQVDRYIARTENELATLGAEREQIYVQMHTLAAQIEQLQVDLTEARRETSFLDQVSFRHLGPRVEQILGLAEDQAEEIRFNAAEEIDSRRAEAEQVLADARQQADTAMRDFELALAARRAEEDRANAARRAEAEATVTSAREESDNLRAAAEAALVAAREEADQLIATAQQQADDALHAARREADDTVKAAQREARQTVTTAQEQASNAVSTAQETADRTLTDAQAEAERLVTQARMDASRMVTTAQEEATNLREAAEAAVAAARQDAERIRAEGEAAAESARREAGQAVEQATEYVTRTHAETDAFVAQTRSELDQELTARRDQVEQEVTALRSTAEAEVAELRDGVQQEVDRRRATMEQEIGELRTAAEQEVEQWRSTTQEIIANQRGEAEEYATHIRSRAEEQAVTIRQQAEEYALSTRGSADEHAASVRRLSEEHAAIAQRQLASSQQQVASAQREVVSAGQQLTEVLQEVAEAQQALADLRHQMVLTRQESDEARRTLSAVQAELAGEQQRLAGMRESEPAAQEPKPAAQEQAQEPEPQVQQPEPAPATAQAPEEAEEEPDETLPVDAVPTEAVSVDQTAKKVAAGAPERKRRTHA
;
A
#
# COMPACT_ATOMS: atom_id res chain seq x y z
N MET A 1 -14.89 0.61 -20.18
CA MET A 1 -15.13 -0.84 -20.10
C MET A 1 -13.83 -1.50 -19.66
N ALA A 2 -13.78 -2.05 -18.45
CA ALA A 2 -12.68 -2.88 -17.94
C ALA A 2 -13.10 -3.50 -16.59
N GLN A 3 -14.14 -4.34 -16.61
CA GLN A 3 -14.56 -5.17 -15.47
C GLN A 3 -15.14 -6.46 -16.07
N GLY A 4 -14.26 -7.37 -16.49
CA GLY A 4 -14.68 -8.58 -17.20
C GLY A 4 -13.77 -9.79 -17.05
N GLU A 5 -12.73 -9.73 -16.22
CA GLU A 5 -11.72 -10.81 -16.11
C GLU A 5 -11.70 -11.57 -14.77
N GLU A 6 -12.72 -11.43 -13.91
CA GLU A 6 -12.76 -12.17 -12.63
C GLU A 6 -13.98 -13.09 -12.47
N LEU A 7 -14.52 -13.65 -13.56
CA LEU A 7 -15.73 -14.48 -13.50
C LEU A 7 -15.53 -15.98 -13.74
N PHE A 8 -14.32 -16.46 -14.05
CA PHE A 8 -14.08 -17.89 -14.33
C PHE A 8 -12.76 -18.43 -13.78
N ASN A 9 -12.55 -18.32 -12.47
CA ASN A 9 -11.57 -19.14 -11.74
C ASN A 9 -12.28 -19.95 -10.64
N LEU A 10 -13.22 -20.82 -11.05
CA LEU A 10 -13.87 -21.78 -10.16
C LEU A 10 -13.76 -23.19 -10.74
N ASP A 11 -12.55 -23.74 -10.70
CA ASP A 11 -12.40 -25.16 -10.38
C ASP A 11 -11.00 -25.42 -9.81
N GLY A 12 -10.94 -25.68 -8.50
CA GLY A 12 -9.72 -26.08 -7.81
C GLY A 12 -9.26 -25.18 -6.66
N ASP A 13 -10.07 -25.03 -5.61
CA ASP A 13 -9.68 -25.44 -4.24
C ASP A 13 -10.86 -25.20 -3.28
N SER A 14 -11.53 -26.29 -2.89
CA SER A 14 -12.65 -26.27 -1.94
C SER A 14 -12.10 -26.41 -0.52
N GLY A 15 -11.78 -25.27 0.10
CA GLY A 15 -11.37 -25.25 1.52
C GLY A 15 -11.02 -23.90 2.15
N SER A 16 -11.14 -22.76 1.44
CA SER A 16 -10.70 -21.47 1.97
C SER A 16 -11.84 -20.67 2.59
N GLY A 17 -12.21 -21.01 3.83
CA GLY A 17 -12.88 -20.04 4.69
C GLY A 17 -11.90 -18.92 5.08
N PRO A 18 -12.37 -17.69 5.33
CA PRO A 18 -11.50 -16.62 5.83
C PRO A 18 -10.77 -17.08 7.09
N ASN A 19 -9.44 -17.04 7.06
CA ASN A 19 -8.60 -17.53 8.15
C ASN A 19 -8.48 -16.43 9.22
N PHE A 20 -9.22 -16.57 10.31
CA PHE A 20 -9.21 -15.63 11.43
C PHE A 20 -8.16 -16.02 12.48
N GLU A 21 -7.45 -15.05 13.05
CA GLU A 21 -6.48 -15.28 14.10
C GLU A 21 -7.16 -15.74 15.41
N LEU A 22 -6.57 -16.73 16.09
CA LEU A 22 -7.08 -17.30 17.35
C LEU A 22 -6.55 -16.49 18.55
N ALA A 23 -7.45 -15.83 19.27
CA ALA A 23 -7.21 -15.24 20.58
C ALA A 23 -7.45 -16.25 21.71
N ILE A 24 -7.04 -15.90 22.94
CA ILE A 24 -7.08 -16.76 24.15
C ILE A 24 -8.50 -17.32 24.46
N ARG A 25 -9.56 -16.73 23.86
CA ARG A 25 -10.91 -17.30 23.78
C ARG A 25 -11.53 -17.07 22.38
N GLY A 26 -11.23 -17.95 21.43
CA GLY A 26 -11.87 -17.95 20.11
C GLY A 26 -11.20 -17.00 19.11
N TYR A 27 -11.91 -16.58 18.08
CA TYR A 27 -11.36 -15.72 17.02
C TYR A 27 -11.26 -14.24 17.43
N ASP A 28 -10.33 -13.49 16.83
CA ASP A 28 -10.26 -12.03 17.04
C ASP A 28 -11.55 -11.36 16.56
N LYS A 29 -12.33 -10.89 17.53
CA LYS A 29 -13.62 -10.23 17.31
C LYS A 29 -13.51 -9.06 16.33
N ARG A 30 -12.42 -8.29 16.35
CA ARG A 30 -12.24 -7.14 15.44
C ARG A 30 -12.03 -7.56 13.99
N GLN A 31 -11.36 -8.69 13.78
CA GLN A 31 -11.15 -9.24 12.44
C GLN A 31 -12.46 -9.82 11.88
N VAL A 32 -13.23 -10.51 12.73
CA VAL A 32 -14.55 -11.05 12.37
C VAL A 32 -15.55 -9.93 12.09
N ASP A 33 -15.65 -8.91 12.96
CA ASP A 33 -16.57 -7.77 12.76
C ASP A 33 -16.24 -7.01 11.46
N ARG A 34 -14.96 -6.86 11.11
CA ARG A 34 -14.53 -6.24 9.86
C ARG A 34 -14.87 -7.09 8.63
N TYR A 35 -14.73 -8.41 8.73
CA TYR A 35 -15.10 -9.33 7.66
C TYR A 35 -16.61 -9.34 7.44
N ILE A 36 -17.41 -9.39 8.51
CA ILE A 36 -18.88 -9.32 8.44
C ILE A 36 -19.31 -8.02 7.75
N ALA A 37 -18.80 -6.86 8.21
CA ALA A 37 -19.13 -5.58 7.60
C ALA A 37 -18.73 -5.49 6.12
N ARG A 38 -17.61 -6.12 5.74
CA ARG A 38 -17.19 -6.23 4.34
C ARG A 38 -18.14 -7.09 3.52
N THR A 39 -18.47 -8.28 4.01
CA THR A 39 -19.40 -9.20 3.32
C THR A 39 -20.82 -8.65 3.23
N GLU A 40 -21.28 -7.90 4.24
CA GLU A 40 -22.57 -7.21 4.20
C GLU A 40 -22.60 -6.11 3.13
N ASN A 41 -21.50 -5.36 2.98
CA ASN A 41 -21.37 -4.38 1.90
C ASN A 41 -21.31 -5.06 0.51
N GLU A 42 -20.55 -6.14 0.37
CA GLU A 42 -20.49 -6.92 -0.88
C GLU A 42 -21.86 -7.53 -1.25
N LEU A 43 -22.62 -8.02 -0.27
CA LEU A 43 -24.00 -8.49 -0.49
C LEU A 43 -24.94 -7.34 -0.89
N ALA A 44 -24.78 -6.16 -0.31
CA ALA A 44 -25.58 -4.99 -0.66
C ALA A 44 -25.27 -4.51 -2.09
N THR A 45 -24.01 -4.50 -2.52
CA THR A 45 -23.63 -4.12 -3.89
C THR A 45 -24.13 -5.16 -4.89
N LEU A 46 -23.92 -6.45 -4.63
CA LEU A 46 -24.43 -7.53 -5.48
C LEU A 46 -25.97 -7.51 -5.56
N GLY A 47 -26.65 -7.15 -4.46
CA GLY A 47 -28.10 -6.96 -4.45
C GLY A 47 -28.57 -5.81 -5.35
N ALA A 48 -27.85 -4.68 -5.35
CA ALA A 48 -28.14 -3.53 -6.20
C ALA A 48 -27.88 -3.84 -7.69
N GLU A 49 -26.77 -4.52 -7.99
CA GLU A 49 -26.44 -4.97 -9.35
C GLU A 49 -27.49 -5.94 -9.89
N ARG A 50 -27.93 -6.90 -9.06
CA ARG A 50 -29.00 -7.83 -9.43
C ARG A 50 -30.29 -7.09 -9.78
N GLU A 51 -30.68 -6.11 -8.97
CA GLU A 51 -31.88 -5.31 -9.21
C GLU A 51 -31.77 -4.50 -10.51
N GLN A 52 -30.59 -3.93 -10.78
CA GLN A 52 -30.31 -3.20 -12.02
C GLN A 52 -30.43 -4.10 -13.25
N ILE A 53 -29.93 -5.34 -13.18
CA ILE A 53 -30.07 -6.33 -14.26
C ILE A 53 -31.55 -6.69 -14.49
N TYR A 54 -32.34 -6.84 -13.43
CA TYR A 54 -33.79 -7.09 -13.57
C TYR A 54 -34.53 -5.96 -14.27
N VAL A 55 -34.19 -4.69 -13.95
CA VAL A 55 -34.76 -3.52 -14.63
C VAL A 55 -34.34 -3.47 -16.10
N GLN A 56 -33.07 -3.76 -16.41
CA GLN A 56 -32.58 -3.83 -17.79
C GLN A 56 -33.29 -4.93 -18.60
N MET A 57 -33.46 -6.12 -18.01
CA MET A 57 -34.18 -7.22 -18.64
C MET A 57 -35.63 -6.85 -18.97
N HIS A 58 -36.35 -6.17 -18.06
CA HIS A 58 -37.72 -5.72 -18.33
C HIS A 58 -37.78 -4.64 -19.42
N THR A 59 -36.80 -3.76 -19.47
CA THR A 59 -36.72 -2.71 -20.50
C THR A 59 -36.47 -3.33 -21.89
N LEU A 60 -35.55 -4.30 -21.98
CA LEU A 60 -35.28 -5.06 -23.19
C LEU A 60 -36.51 -5.88 -23.63
N ALA A 61 -37.24 -6.49 -22.70
CA ALA A 61 -38.47 -7.20 -23.02
C ALA A 61 -39.54 -6.28 -23.64
N ALA A 62 -39.72 -5.07 -23.10
CA ALA A 62 -40.63 -4.07 -23.67
C ALA A 62 -40.20 -3.62 -25.08
N GLN A 63 -38.89 -3.47 -25.33
CA GLN A 63 -38.36 -3.14 -26.65
C GLN A 63 -38.62 -4.25 -27.68
N ILE A 64 -38.51 -5.52 -27.26
CA ILE A 64 -38.81 -6.67 -28.13
C ILE A 64 -40.30 -6.68 -28.50
N GLU A 65 -41.21 -6.43 -27.55
CA GLU A 65 -42.64 -6.34 -27.85
C GLU A 65 -42.96 -5.20 -28.81
N GLN A 66 -42.33 -4.04 -28.65
CA GLN A 66 -42.51 -2.89 -29.54
C GLN A 66 -42.01 -3.19 -30.96
N LEU A 67 -40.81 -3.76 -31.09
CA LEU A 67 -40.27 -4.17 -32.40
C LEU A 67 -41.14 -5.22 -33.10
N GLN A 68 -41.79 -6.10 -32.34
CA GLN A 68 -42.74 -7.07 -32.91
C GLN A 68 -43.99 -6.39 -33.47
N VAL A 69 -44.52 -5.36 -32.79
CA VAL A 69 -45.64 -4.56 -33.32
C VAL A 69 -45.23 -3.82 -34.59
N ASP A 70 -44.07 -3.16 -34.57
CA ASP A 70 -43.56 -2.40 -35.72
C ASP A 70 -43.35 -3.32 -36.96
N LEU A 71 -42.82 -4.53 -36.76
CA LEU A 71 -42.69 -5.53 -37.82
C LEU A 71 -44.04 -5.99 -38.39
N THR A 72 -45.08 -6.08 -37.56
CA THR A 72 -46.43 -6.43 -38.05
C THR A 72 -47.10 -5.28 -38.82
N GLU A 73 -46.76 -4.04 -38.48
CA GLU A 73 -47.28 -2.84 -39.15
C GLU A 73 -46.60 -2.62 -40.50
N ALA A 74 -45.26 -2.68 -40.55
CA ALA A 74 -44.50 -2.61 -41.79
C ALA A 74 -44.94 -3.67 -42.81
N ARG A 75 -45.25 -4.89 -42.36
CA ARG A 75 -45.72 -5.98 -43.24
C ARG A 75 -47.12 -5.72 -43.82
N ARG A 76 -47.96 -4.93 -43.15
CA ARG A 76 -49.25 -4.48 -43.69
C ARG A 76 -49.06 -3.40 -44.75
N GLU A 77 -48.11 -2.49 -44.56
CA GLU A 77 -47.81 -1.43 -45.54
C GLU A 77 -47.23 -2.00 -46.84
N THR A 78 -46.35 -3.00 -46.78
CA THR A 78 -45.76 -3.60 -47.99
C THR A 78 -46.78 -4.32 -48.86
N SER A 79 -47.88 -4.83 -48.28
CA SER A 79 -48.92 -5.56 -49.03
C SER A 79 -49.74 -4.65 -49.98
N PHE A 80 -49.67 -3.33 -49.84
CA PHE A 80 -50.41 -2.39 -50.70
C PHE A 80 -49.67 -2.02 -52.00
N LEU A 81 -48.38 -2.32 -52.13
CA LEU A 81 -47.55 -1.89 -53.26
C LEU A 81 -47.45 -2.92 -54.41
N ASP A 82 -47.96 -4.14 -54.21
CA ASP A 82 -47.73 -5.27 -55.14
C ASP A 82 -48.76 -5.38 -56.29
N GLN A 83 -49.55 -4.32 -56.53
CA GLN A 83 -50.62 -4.38 -57.53
C GLN A 83 -50.86 -3.06 -58.28
N VAL A 84 -49.85 -2.61 -59.02
CA VAL A 84 -50.04 -1.61 -60.10
C VAL A 84 -49.46 -2.18 -61.39
N SER A 85 -50.31 -2.72 -62.28
CA SER A 85 -49.88 -3.19 -63.60
C SER A 85 -50.22 -2.16 -64.69
N PHE A 86 -49.22 -1.57 -65.33
CA PHE A 86 -49.35 -0.51 -66.33
C PHE A 86 -49.60 -1.02 -67.77
N ARG A 87 -50.42 -2.07 -67.95
CA ARG A 87 -50.64 -2.78 -69.23
C ARG A 87 -51.52 -2.07 -70.28
N HIS A 88 -51.82 -0.78 -70.11
CA HIS A 88 -52.77 -0.05 -70.97
C HIS A 88 -52.29 1.31 -71.46
N LEU A 89 -50.99 1.59 -71.38
CA LEU A 89 -50.39 2.79 -71.96
C LEU A 89 -49.79 2.40 -73.31
N GLY A 90 -50.20 3.01 -74.42
CA GLY A 90 -49.88 2.54 -75.78
C GLY A 90 -48.37 2.34 -76.09
N PRO A 91 -48.02 1.79 -77.29
CA PRO A 91 -46.70 1.19 -77.58
C PRO A 91 -45.47 2.09 -77.32
N ARG A 92 -45.63 3.41 -77.40
CA ARG A 92 -44.57 4.38 -77.13
C ARG A 92 -44.30 4.60 -75.64
N VAL A 93 -45.32 4.46 -74.80
CA VAL A 93 -45.19 4.57 -73.34
C VAL A 93 -44.65 3.26 -72.77
N GLU A 94 -45.03 2.10 -73.33
CA GLU A 94 -44.39 0.82 -73.02
C GLU A 94 -42.89 0.84 -73.32
N GLN A 95 -42.45 1.46 -74.43
CA GLN A 95 -41.02 1.58 -74.74
C GLN A 95 -40.26 2.52 -73.80
N ILE A 96 -40.85 3.67 -73.43
CA ILE A 96 -40.23 4.60 -72.48
C ILE A 96 -40.14 3.98 -71.09
N LEU A 97 -41.20 3.29 -70.65
CA LEU A 97 -41.22 2.59 -69.36
C LEU A 97 -40.28 1.38 -69.37
N GLY A 98 -40.13 0.66 -70.49
CA GLY A 98 -39.15 -0.42 -70.62
C GLY A 98 -37.71 0.09 -70.55
N LEU A 99 -37.38 1.20 -71.21
CA LEU A 99 -36.06 1.82 -71.10
C LEU A 99 -35.78 2.37 -69.69
N ALA A 100 -36.79 2.96 -69.05
CA ALA A 100 -36.68 3.41 -67.67
C ALA A 100 -36.56 2.24 -66.68
N GLU A 101 -37.20 1.10 -66.95
CA GLU A 101 -37.07 -0.13 -66.16
C GLU A 101 -35.67 -0.74 -66.33
N ASP A 102 -35.14 -0.80 -67.56
CA ASP A 102 -33.77 -1.22 -67.85
C ASP A 102 -32.74 -0.29 -67.18
N GLN A 103 -32.92 1.04 -67.24
CA GLN A 103 -32.07 2.03 -66.54
C GLN A 103 -32.17 1.89 -65.02
N ALA A 104 -33.37 1.69 -64.48
CA ALA A 104 -33.56 1.46 -63.06
C ALA A 104 -32.96 0.12 -62.61
N GLU A 105 -32.95 -0.91 -63.46
CA GLU A 105 -32.23 -2.16 -63.20
C GLU A 105 -30.70 -1.96 -63.25
N GLU A 106 -30.19 -1.17 -64.19
CA GLU A 106 -28.75 -0.84 -64.28
C GLU A 106 -28.28 -0.02 -63.07
N ILE A 107 -29.02 1.01 -62.66
CA ILE A 107 -28.72 1.80 -61.44
C ILE A 107 -28.76 0.90 -60.21
N ARG A 108 -29.79 0.04 -60.06
CA ARG A 108 -29.89 -0.90 -58.94
C ARG A 108 -28.75 -1.92 -58.94
N PHE A 109 -28.34 -2.40 -60.10
CA PHE A 109 -27.22 -3.33 -60.23
C PHE A 109 -25.90 -2.67 -59.84
N ASN A 110 -25.62 -1.46 -60.36
CA ASN A 110 -24.41 -0.71 -60.05
C ASN A 110 -24.35 -0.30 -58.57
N ALA A 111 -25.48 0.15 -58.00
CA ALA A 111 -25.58 0.48 -56.59
C ALA A 111 -25.38 -0.77 -55.70
N ALA A 112 -25.91 -1.93 -56.10
CA ALA A 112 -25.68 -3.18 -55.39
C ALA A 112 -24.21 -3.61 -55.42
N GLU A 113 -23.55 -3.49 -56.58
CA GLU A 113 -22.11 -3.80 -56.71
C GLU A 113 -21.25 -2.84 -55.88
N GLU A 114 -21.57 -1.54 -55.86
CA GLU A 114 -20.85 -0.55 -55.04
C GLU A 114 -21.07 -0.80 -53.54
N ILE A 115 -22.29 -1.13 -53.11
CA ILE A 115 -22.58 -1.50 -51.72
C ILE A 115 -21.80 -2.75 -51.32
N ASP A 116 -21.76 -3.77 -52.18
CA ASP A 116 -21.02 -5.00 -51.90
C ASP A 116 -19.51 -4.75 -51.86
N SER A 117 -18.97 -3.87 -52.72
CA SER A 117 -17.57 -3.44 -52.69
C SER A 117 -17.23 -2.69 -51.40
N ARG A 118 -18.02 -1.67 -51.03
CA ARG A 118 -17.83 -0.90 -49.78
C ARG A 118 -17.98 -1.79 -48.55
N ARG A 119 -18.88 -2.79 -48.57
CA ARG A 119 -19.02 -3.79 -47.51
C ARG A 119 -17.79 -4.69 -47.41
N ALA A 120 -17.27 -5.18 -48.53
CA ALA A 120 -16.06 -6.00 -48.53
C ALA A 120 -14.84 -5.23 -48.00
N GLU A 121 -14.69 -3.97 -48.36
CA GLU A 121 -13.66 -3.08 -47.81
C GLU A 121 -13.84 -2.84 -46.31
N ALA A 122 -15.07 -2.55 -45.85
CA ALA A 122 -15.36 -2.39 -44.43
C ALA A 122 -15.10 -3.68 -43.63
N GLU A 123 -15.43 -4.85 -44.19
CA GLU A 123 -15.13 -6.15 -43.58
C GLU A 123 -13.62 -6.40 -43.49
N GLN A 124 -12.84 -6.02 -44.51
CA GLN A 124 -11.38 -6.11 -44.46
C GLN A 124 -10.78 -5.19 -43.39
N VAL A 125 -11.22 -3.93 -43.33
CA VAL A 125 -10.77 -2.98 -42.30
C VAL A 125 -11.11 -3.49 -40.89
N LEU A 126 -12.30 -4.07 -40.70
CA LEU A 126 -12.70 -4.68 -39.43
C LEU A 126 -11.85 -5.92 -39.10
N ALA A 127 -11.52 -6.75 -40.09
CA ALA A 127 -10.65 -7.92 -39.90
C ALA A 127 -9.22 -7.49 -39.50
N ASP A 128 -8.66 -6.49 -40.18
CA ASP A 128 -7.33 -5.94 -39.88
C ASP A 128 -7.30 -5.28 -38.51
N ALA A 129 -8.32 -4.48 -38.17
CA ALA A 129 -8.42 -3.85 -36.85
C ALA A 129 -8.52 -4.88 -35.72
N ARG A 130 -9.27 -5.98 -35.94
CA ARG A 130 -9.34 -7.10 -34.98
C ARG A 130 -8.00 -7.80 -34.83
N GLN A 131 -7.31 -8.11 -35.93
CA GLN A 131 -5.99 -8.73 -35.88
C GLN A 131 -4.95 -7.84 -35.16
N GLN A 132 -4.99 -6.54 -35.39
CA GLN A 132 -4.14 -5.57 -34.70
C GLN A 132 -4.46 -5.51 -33.20
N ALA A 133 -5.75 -5.52 -32.83
CA ALA A 133 -6.17 -5.57 -31.43
C ALA A 133 -5.69 -6.85 -30.73
N ASP A 134 -5.86 -8.02 -31.37
CA ASP A 134 -5.39 -9.30 -30.82
C ASP A 134 -3.87 -9.33 -30.65
N THR A 135 -3.12 -8.74 -31.59
CA THR A 135 -1.66 -8.65 -31.51
C THR A 135 -1.25 -7.70 -30.38
N ALA A 136 -1.88 -6.53 -30.28
CA ALA A 136 -1.61 -5.57 -29.21
C ALA A 136 -1.93 -6.14 -27.82
N MET A 137 -3.00 -6.92 -27.68
CA MET A 137 -3.35 -7.61 -26.44
C MET A 137 -2.28 -8.63 -26.04
N ARG A 138 -1.81 -9.47 -26.98
CA ARG A 138 -0.73 -10.44 -26.72
C ARG A 138 0.57 -9.76 -26.34
N ASP A 139 0.94 -8.69 -27.04
CA ASP A 139 2.15 -7.93 -26.72
C ASP A 139 2.07 -7.28 -25.34
N PHE A 140 0.89 -6.77 -24.97
CA PHE A 140 0.64 -6.22 -23.63
C PHE A 140 0.72 -7.30 -22.54
N GLU A 141 0.10 -8.47 -22.75
CA GLU A 141 0.17 -9.60 -21.82
C GLU A 141 1.62 -10.07 -21.62
N LEU A 142 2.40 -10.17 -22.71
CA LEU A 142 3.81 -10.53 -22.65
C LEU A 142 4.63 -9.47 -21.91
N ALA A 143 4.40 -8.19 -22.17
CA ALA A 143 5.07 -7.09 -21.47
C ALA A 143 4.73 -7.09 -19.96
N LEU A 144 3.47 -7.34 -19.61
CA LEU A 144 3.02 -7.44 -18.22
C LEU A 144 3.63 -8.65 -17.51
N ALA A 145 3.66 -9.81 -18.16
CA ALA A 145 4.31 -11.01 -17.64
C ALA A 145 5.82 -10.81 -17.44
N ALA A 146 6.49 -10.16 -18.39
CA ALA A 146 7.90 -9.82 -18.28
C ALA A 146 8.17 -8.89 -17.09
N ARG A 147 7.33 -7.85 -16.92
CA ARG A 147 7.45 -6.89 -15.81
C ARG A 147 7.20 -7.54 -14.45
N ARG A 148 6.19 -8.40 -14.33
CA ARG A 148 5.94 -9.19 -13.11
C ARG A 148 7.13 -10.09 -12.77
N ALA A 149 7.67 -10.80 -13.77
CA ALA A 149 8.84 -11.65 -13.57
C ALA A 149 10.10 -10.86 -13.17
N GLU A 150 10.27 -9.63 -13.67
CA GLU A 150 11.37 -8.74 -13.26
C GLU A 150 11.18 -8.23 -11.83
N GLU A 151 9.97 -7.83 -11.46
CA GLU A 151 9.64 -7.44 -10.08
C GLU A 151 9.81 -8.60 -9.10
N ASP A 152 9.39 -9.81 -9.45
CA ASP A 152 9.59 -11.01 -8.64
C ASP A 152 11.07 -11.33 -8.45
N ARG A 153 11.90 -11.20 -9.52
CA ARG A 153 13.35 -11.35 -9.42
C ARG A 153 13.97 -10.26 -8.55
N ALA A 154 13.54 -9.02 -8.68
CA ALA A 154 14.02 -7.92 -7.85
C ALA A 154 13.64 -8.11 -6.37
N ASN A 155 12.42 -8.55 -6.10
CA ASN A 155 11.95 -8.86 -4.75
C ASN A 155 12.70 -10.06 -4.15
N ALA A 156 12.94 -11.11 -4.93
CA ALA A 156 13.74 -12.26 -4.51
C ALA A 156 15.19 -11.85 -4.22
N ALA A 157 15.80 -11.01 -5.06
CA ALA A 157 17.15 -10.49 -4.85
C ALA A 157 17.24 -9.65 -3.56
N ARG A 158 16.30 -8.72 -3.33
CA ARG A 158 16.24 -7.92 -2.08
C ARG A 158 16.06 -8.81 -0.86
N ARG A 159 15.23 -9.86 -0.95
CA ARG A 159 15.04 -10.83 0.15
C ARG A 159 16.32 -11.61 0.42
N ALA A 160 17.00 -12.10 -0.61
CA ALA A 160 18.27 -12.81 -0.46
C ALA A 160 19.37 -11.92 0.16
N GLU A 161 19.44 -10.64 -0.23
CA GLU A 161 20.36 -9.67 0.37
C GLU A 161 20.01 -9.37 1.85
N ALA A 162 18.73 -9.22 2.17
CA ALA A 162 18.26 -9.07 3.55
C ALA A 162 18.56 -10.33 4.40
N GLU A 163 18.38 -11.52 3.85
CA GLU A 163 18.70 -12.77 4.55
C GLU A 163 20.22 -12.94 4.75
N ALA A 164 21.03 -12.57 3.75
CA ALA A 164 22.48 -12.61 3.85
C ALA A 164 23.00 -11.64 4.92
N THR A 165 22.48 -10.41 4.98
CA THR A 165 22.85 -9.42 6.00
C THR A 165 22.44 -9.86 7.41
N VAL A 166 21.23 -10.41 7.57
CA VAL A 166 20.77 -10.99 8.85
C VAL A 166 21.64 -12.18 9.28
N THR A 167 22.05 -13.03 8.33
CA THR A 167 22.94 -14.17 8.62
C THR A 167 24.32 -13.70 9.05
N SER A 168 24.94 -12.76 8.33
CA SER A 168 26.22 -12.15 8.70
C SER A 168 26.16 -11.50 10.09
N ALA A 169 25.11 -10.73 10.37
CA ALA A 169 24.93 -10.09 11.67
C ALA A 169 24.75 -11.11 12.82
N ARG A 170 24.07 -12.23 12.56
CA ARG A 170 23.95 -13.34 13.53
C ARG A 170 25.30 -14.01 13.78
N GLU A 171 26.05 -14.31 12.73
CA GLU A 171 27.39 -14.90 12.86
C GLU A 171 28.34 -13.98 13.61
N GLU A 172 28.33 -12.67 13.32
CA GLU A 172 29.10 -11.67 14.08
C GLU A 172 28.68 -11.62 15.56
N SER A 173 27.38 -11.64 15.84
CA SER A 173 26.88 -11.67 17.21
C SER A 173 27.27 -12.94 17.96
N ASP A 174 27.20 -14.10 17.31
CA ASP A 174 27.61 -15.38 17.90
C ASP A 174 29.12 -15.42 18.13
N ASN A 175 29.92 -14.89 17.20
CA ASN A 175 31.37 -14.76 17.36
C ASN A 175 31.73 -13.82 18.51
N LEU A 176 31.05 -12.68 18.65
CA LEU A 176 31.23 -11.76 19.78
C LEU A 176 30.84 -12.41 21.10
N ARG A 177 29.74 -13.17 21.13
CA ARG A 177 29.32 -13.91 22.33
C ARG A 177 30.33 -14.99 22.70
N ALA A 178 30.82 -15.76 21.74
CA ALA A 178 31.86 -16.77 21.97
C ALA A 178 33.18 -16.13 22.46
N ALA A 179 33.57 -14.99 21.89
CA ALA A 179 34.75 -14.24 22.34
C ALA A 179 34.58 -13.69 23.76
N ALA A 180 33.39 -13.18 24.10
CA ALA A 180 33.08 -12.70 25.45
C ALA A 180 33.06 -13.85 26.47
N GLU A 181 32.46 -15.00 26.11
CA GLU A 181 32.47 -16.21 26.95
C GLU A 181 33.91 -16.71 27.17
N ALA A 182 34.74 -16.75 26.13
CA ALA A 182 36.15 -17.12 26.24
C ALA A 182 36.95 -16.14 27.13
N ALA A 183 36.72 -14.83 26.98
CA ALA A 183 37.36 -13.83 27.82
C ALA A 183 36.95 -13.95 29.30
N LEU A 184 35.68 -14.28 29.58
CA LEU A 184 35.19 -14.52 30.94
C LEU A 184 35.82 -15.78 31.56
N VAL A 185 36.00 -16.84 30.78
CA VAL A 185 36.70 -18.06 31.25
C VAL A 185 38.17 -17.74 31.55
N ALA A 186 38.87 -17.07 30.64
CA ALA A 186 40.26 -16.67 30.84
C ALA A 186 40.42 -15.77 32.08
N ALA A 187 39.56 -14.77 32.25
CA ALA A 187 39.59 -13.89 33.43
C ALA A 187 39.32 -14.65 34.74
N ARG A 188 38.46 -15.68 34.73
CA ARG A 188 38.23 -16.54 35.89
C ARG A 188 39.44 -17.41 36.19
N GLU A 189 40.06 -18.00 35.17
CA GLU A 189 41.28 -18.79 35.34
C GLU A 189 42.44 -17.94 35.87
N GLU A 190 42.61 -16.71 35.38
CA GLU A 190 43.59 -15.75 35.90
C GLU A 190 43.28 -15.38 37.36
N ALA A 191 42.01 -15.12 37.70
CA ALA A 191 41.61 -14.84 39.07
C ALA A 191 41.87 -16.03 40.01
N ASP A 192 41.56 -17.25 39.58
CA ASP A 192 41.82 -18.47 40.34
C ASP A 192 43.34 -18.71 40.51
N GLN A 193 44.15 -18.43 39.49
CA GLN A 193 45.61 -18.47 39.59
C GLN A 193 46.16 -17.42 40.55
N LEU A 194 45.63 -16.20 40.53
CA LEU A 194 46.00 -15.14 41.48
C LEU A 194 45.63 -15.53 42.92
N ILE A 195 44.45 -16.12 43.12
CA ILE A 195 44.03 -16.62 44.43
C ILE A 195 44.94 -17.75 44.89
N ALA A 196 45.24 -18.73 44.03
CA ALA A 196 46.11 -19.85 44.35
C ALA A 196 47.53 -19.40 44.69
N THR A 197 48.09 -18.47 43.93
CA THR A 197 49.42 -17.89 44.19
C THR A 197 49.44 -17.06 45.48
N ALA A 198 48.41 -16.26 45.73
CA ALA A 198 48.28 -15.51 46.99
C ALA A 198 48.13 -16.45 48.21
N GLN A 199 47.36 -17.54 48.08
CA GLN A 199 47.24 -18.56 49.12
C GLN A 199 48.57 -19.26 49.38
N GLN A 200 49.30 -19.64 48.33
CA GLN A 200 50.62 -20.25 48.47
C GLN A 200 51.62 -19.30 49.14
N GLN A 201 51.65 -18.02 48.75
CA GLN A 201 52.48 -17.01 49.39
C GLN A 201 52.11 -16.81 50.87
N ALA A 202 50.82 -16.83 51.20
CA ALA A 202 50.37 -16.75 52.58
C ALA A 202 50.78 -17.98 53.41
N ASP A 203 50.67 -19.19 52.85
CA ASP A 203 51.11 -20.44 53.48
C ASP A 203 52.63 -20.47 53.69
N ASP A 204 53.40 -20.04 52.69
CA ASP A 204 54.85 -19.93 52.78
C ASP A 204 55.28 -18.90 53.85
N ALA A 205 54.61 -17.75 53.89
CA ALA A 205 54.84 -16.73 54.92
C ALA A 205 54.49 -17.24 56.33
N LEU A 206 53.38 -17.97 56.48
CA LEU A 206 53.00 -18.61 57.75
C LEU A 206 54.01 -19.67 58.16
N HIS A 207 54.52 -20.48 57.21
CA HIS A 207 55.56 -21.45 57.49
C HIS A 207 56.88 -20.81 57.88
N ALA A 208 57.29 -19.73 57.23
CA ALA A 208 58.47 -18.96 57.59
C ALA A 208 58.33 -18.36 58.99
N ALA A 209 57.21 -17.69 59.28
CA ALA A 209 56.93 -17.10 60.59
C ALA A 209 56.90 -18.16 61.71
N ARG A 210 56.34 -19.35 61.45
CA ARG A 210 56.36 -20.47 62.42
C ARG A 210 57.77 -20.97 62.69
N ARG A 211 58.62 -21.09 61.66
CA ARG A 211 60.02 -21.50 61.83
C ARG A 211 60.80 -20.49 62.65
N GLU A 212 60.62 -19.20 62.37
CA GLU A 212 61.25 -18.12 63.13
C GLU A 212 60.77 -18.10 64.59
N ALA A 213 59.47 -18.31 64.83
CA ALA A 213 58.92 -18.47 66.18
C ALA A 213 59.51 -19.70 66.89
N ASP A 214 59.64 -20.85 66.22
CA ASP A 214 60.25 -22.04 66.82
C ASP A 214 61.74 -21.84 67.14
N ASP A 215 62.48 -21.15 66.28
CA ASP A 215 63.90 -20.89 66.46
C ASP A 215 64.16 -19.88 67.58
N THR A 216 63.33 -18.84 67.69
CA THR A 216 63.36 -17.89 68.80
C THR A 216 63.01 -18.58 70.13
N VAL A 217 62.00 -19.44 70.16
CA VAL A 217 61.67 -20.26 71.35
C VAL A 217 62.83 -21.16 71.74
N LYS A 218 63.47 -21.85 70.78
CA LYS A 218 64.65 -22.69 71.05
C LYS A 218 65.83 -21.85 71.55
N ALA A 219 66.05 -20.66 71.00
CA ALA A 219 67.10 -19.76 71.46
C ALA A 219 66.85 -19.31 72.90
N ALA A 220 65.64 -18.83 73.21
CA ALA A 220 65.24 -18.46 74.56
C ALA A 220 65.34 -19.64 75.54
N GLN A 221 64.99 -20.86 75.14
CA GLN A 221 65.16 -22.05 75.96
C GLN A 221 66.64 -22.39 76.23
N ARG A 222 67.53 -22.22 75.23
CA ARG A 222 68.97 -22.41 75.41
C ARG A 222 69.54 -21.40 76.38
N GLU A 223 69.18 -20.13 76.21
CA GLU A 223 69.59 -19.04 77.10
C GLU A 223 69.08 -19.26 78.53
N ALA A 224 67.80 -19.59 78.70
CA ALA A 224 67.23 -19.93 80.00
C ALA A 224 67.94 -21.12 80.67
N ARG A 225 68.25 -22.19 79.91
CA ARG A 225 69.04 -23.32 80.42
C ARG A 225 70.44 -22.90 80.82
N GLN A 226 71.09 -22.05 80.03
CA GLN A 226 72.42 -21.54 80.34
C GLN A 226 72.40 -20.72 81.63
N THR A 227 71.45 -19.82 81.79
CA THR A 227 71.26 -19.02 83.00
C THR A 227 70.96 -19.88 84.23
N VAL A 228 70.14 -20.92 84.09
CA VAL A 228 69.89 -21.88 85.19
C VAL A 228 71.16 -22.65 85.55
N THR A 229 71.94 -23.06 84.56
CA THR A 229 73.20 -23.80 84.78
C THR A 229 74.23 -22.92 85.49
N THR A 230 74.41 -21.67 85.05
CA THR A 230 75.33 -20.73 85.70
C THR A 230 74.87 -20.38 87.11
N ALA A 231 73.57 -20.20 87.34
CA ALA A 231 73.02 -20.00 88.68
C ALA A 231 73.25 -21.23 89.59
N GLN A 232 73.09 -22.45 89.06
CA GLN A 232 73.38 -23.69 89.80
C GLN A 232 74.86 -23.85 90.13
N GLU A 233 75.76 -23.52 89.20
CA GLU A 233 77.21 -23.51 89.45
C GLU A 233 77.59 -22.49 90.51
N GLN A 234 77.04 -21.27 90.43
CA GLN A 234 77.23 -20.23 91.45
C GLN A 234 76.72 -20.68 92.81
N ALA A 235 75.53 -21.29 92.88
CA ALA A 235 74.97 -21.84 94.11
C ALA A 235 75.83 -22.99 94.68
N SER A 236 76.30 -23.91 93.83
CA SER A 236 77.18 -25.02 94.24
C SER A 236 78.52 -24.50 94.78
N ASN A 237 79.11 -23.51 94.13
CA ASN A 237 80.35 -22.88 94.57
C ASN A 237 80.16 -22.14 95.91
N ALA A 238 79.04 -21.44 96.08
CA ALA A 238 78.70 -20.78 97.34
C ALA A 238 78.51 -21.79 98.48
N VAL A 239 77.81 -22.90 98.24
CA VAL A 239 77.63 -23.99 99.23
C VAL A 239 78.97 -24.65 99.58
N SER A 240 79.81 -24.94 98.58
CA SER A 240 81.15 -25.51 98.83
C SER A 240 82.01 -24.56 99.66
N THR A 241 81.99 -23.26 99.35
CA THR A 241 82.72 -22.25 100.13
C THR A 241 82.19 -22.17 101.55
N ALA A 242 80.87 -22.21 101.74
CA ALA A 242 80.24 -22.22 103.05
C ALA A 242 80.62 -23.48 103.87
N GLN A 243 80.63 -24.66 103.22
CA GLN A 243 81.07 -25.92 103.84
C GLN A 243 82.55 -25.88 104.25
N GLU A 244 83.44 -25.41 103.38
CA GLU A 244 84.86 -25.24 103.72
C GLU A 244 85.06 -24.30 104.91
N THR A 245 84.30 -23.19 104.97
CA THR A 245 84.36 -22.29 106.13
C THR A 245 83.82 -22.93 107.41
N ALA A 246 82.76 -23.75 107.31
CA ALA A 246 82.21 -24.49 108.44
C ALA A 246 83.16 -25.58 108.95
N ASP A 247 83.83 -26.31 108.05
CA ASP A 247 84.82 -27.33 108.41
C ASP A 247 86.06 -26.70 109.06
N ARG A 248 86.49 -25.52 108.58
CA ARG A 248 87.59 -24.76 109.18
C ARG A 248 87.27 -24.34 110.61
N THR A 249 86.09 -23.77 110.84
CA THR A 249 85.68 -23.34 112.20
C THR A 249 85.52 -24.53 113.14
N LEU A 250 85.01 -25.67 112.66
CA LEU A 250 84.96 -26.92 113.42
C LEU A 250 86.36 -27.42 113.81
N THR A 251 87.31 -27.40 112.86
CA THR A 251 88.69 -27.84 113.09
C THR A 251 89.40 -26.92 114.10
N ASP A 252 89.24 -25.60 113.95
CA ASP A 252 89.81 -24.61 114.87
C ASP A 252 89.22 -24.77 116.28
N ALA A 253 87.92 -25.00 116.40
CA ALA A 253 87.25 -25.26 117.68
C ALA A 253 87.72 -26.57 118.35
N GLN A 254 87.95 -27.63 117.56
CA GLN A 254 88.49 -28.90 118.05
C GLN A 254 89.94 -28.77 118.53
N ALA A 255 90.79 -28.05 117.79
CA ALA A 255 92.17 -27.81 118.18
C ALA A 255 92.26 -26.99 119.49
N GLU A 256 91.35 -26.04 119.70
CA GLU A 256 91.29 -25.27 120.94
C GLU A 256 90.78 -26.12 122.12
N ALA A 257 89.79 -27.00 121.89
CA ALA A 257 89.35 -27.96 122.89
C ALA A 257 90.46 -28.94 123.30
N GLU A 258 91.26 -29.45 122.35
CA GLU A 258 92.39 -30.32 122.63
C GLU A 258 93.52 -29.64 123.40
N ARG A 259 93.78 -28.35 123.13
CA ARG A 259 94.72 -27.53 123.92
C ARG A 259 94.28 -27.41 125.37
N LEU A 260 93.01 -27.10 125.61
CA LEU A 260 92.46 -26.98 126.97
C LEU A 260 92.54 -28.31 127.75
N VAL A 261 92.25 -29.44 127.10
CA VAL A 261 92.36 -30.78 127.71
C VAL A 261 93.82 -31.14 128.04
N THR A 262 94.76 -30.77 127.18
CA THR A 262 96.19 -31.05 127.39
C THR A 262 96.76 -30.20 128.53
N GLN A 263 96.34 -28.93 128.63
CA GLN A 263 96.68 -28.02 129.73
C GLN A 263 96.17 -28.59 131.08
N ALA A 264 94.92 -29.04 131.14
CA ALA A 264 94.32 -29.62 132.34
C ALA A 264 95.02 -30.91 132.82
N ARG A 265 95.55 -31.73 131.89
CA ARG A 265 96.31 -32.94 132.23
C ARG A 265 97.72 -32.65 132.77
N MET A 266 98.37 -31.59 132.30
CA MET A 266 99.67 -31.14 132.81
C MET A 266 99.57 -30.65 134.26
N ASP A 267 98.49 -29.95 134.59
CA ASP A 267 98.22 -29.48 135.94
C ASP A 267 97.85 -30.63 136.90
N ALA A 268 97.13 -31.64 136.42
CA ALA A 268 96.84 -32.86 137.20
C ALA A 268 98.11 -33.71 137.49
N SER A 269 99.05 -33.81 136.56
CA SER A 269 100.33 -34.53 136.76
C SER A 269 101.28 -33.82 137.75
N ARG A 270 101.20 -32.49 137.87
CA ARG A 270 101.95 -31.71 138.88
C ARG A 270 101.40 -31.89 140.29
N MET A 271 100.11 -32.17 140.45
CA MET A 271 99.48 -32.39 141.76
C MET A 271 99.76 -33.77 142.36
N VAL A 272 100.07 -34.78 141.55
CA VAL A 272 100.26 -36.17 142.03
C VAL A 272 101.69 -36.43 142.55
N THR A 273 102.67 -35.64 142.12
CA THR A 273 104.09 -35.82 142.51
C THR A 273 104.50 -35.09 143.79
N THR A 274 103.76 -34.06 144.22
CA THR A 274 103.98 -33.34 145.49
C THR A 274 103.16 -33.90 146.65
N ALA A 275 102.11 -34.69 146.38
CA ALA A 275 101.20 -35.25 147.38
C ALA A 275 101.71 -36.56 148.06
N GLN A 276 102.88 -37.08 147.67
CA GLN A 276 103.46 -38.32 148.22
C GLN A 276 104.51 -38.12 149.32
N GLU A 277 104.90 -36.88 149.65
CA GLU A 277 105.89 -36.58 150.71
C GLU A 277 105.26 -36.01 152.01
N GLU A 278 103.97 -35.62 152.01
CA GLU A 278 103.31 -34.97 153.17
C GLU A 278 102.35 -35.90 153.96
N ALA A 279 102.55 -37.22 153.89
CA ALA A 279 101.61 -38.21 154.44
C ALA A 279 101.88 -38.71 155.88
N THR A 280 102.67 -38.02 156.71
CA THR A 280 102.89 -38.46 158.12
C THR A 280 102.87 -37.37 159.19
N ASN A 281 102.51 -36.12 158.91
CA ASN A 281 102.35 -35.10 159.96
C ASN A 281 101.02 -34.36 159.85
N LEU A 282 100.29 -34.34 160.98
CA LEU A 282 99.06 -33.59 161.26
C LEU A 282 97.73 -34.16 160.76
N ARG A 283 97.43 -35.33 161.33
CA ARG A 283 96.08 -35.83 161.59
C ARG A 283 95.35 -35.07 162.73
N GLU A 284 95.57 -33.76 162.85
CA GLU A 284 95.00 -32.90 163.91
C GLU A 284 94.25 -31.66 163.38
N ALA A 285 94.05 -31.51 162.06
CA ALA A 285 93.30 -30.38 161.47
C ALA A 285 92.10 -30.80 160.61
N ALA A 286 91.53 -31.98 160.86
CA ALA A 286 90.56 -32.64 159.96
C ALA A 286 89.08 -32.25 160.14
N GLU A 287 88.73 -31.26 160.97
CA GLU A 287 87.31 -30.85 161.14
C GLU A 287 86.98 -29.44 160.61
N ALA A 288 87.96 -28.68 160.09
CA ALA A 288 87.72 -27.35 159.50
C ALA A 288 87.65 -27.32 157.95
N ALA A 289 87.95 -28.42 157.24
CA ALA A 289 88.19 -28.42 155.79
C ALA A 289 87.02 -28.92 154.90
N VAL A 290 85.91 -29.41 155.46
CA VAL A 290 84.80 -29.98 154.65
C VAL A 290 83.86 -28.91 154.06
N ALA A 291 83.87 -27.67 154.57
CA ALA A 291 83.01 -26.59 154.07
C ALA A 291 83.58 -25.85 152.84
N ALA A 292 84.90 -25.72 152.70
CA ALA A 292 85.53 -24.99 151.59
C ALA A 292 85.54 -25.79 150.27
N ALA A 293 85.66 -27.12 150.33
CA ALA A 293 85.75 -27.98 149.15
C ALA A 293 84.43 -28.09 148.34
N ARG A 294 83.28 -27.72 148.91
CA ARG A 294 81.99 -27.69 148.18
C ARG A 294 81.80 -26.41 147.36
N GLN A 295 82.38 -25.30 147.78
CA GLN A 295 82.24 -24.00 147.11
C GLN A 295 83.08 -23.92 145.82
N ASP A 296 84.25 -24.57 145.76
CA ASP A 296 85.09 -24.61 144.55
C ASP A 296 84.58 -25.56 143.47
N ALA A 297 83.91 -26.66 143.83
CA ALA A 297 83.31 -27.60 142.86
C ALA A 297 82.01 -27.08 142.21
N GLU A 298 81.36 -26.09 142.81
CA GLU A 298 80.24 -25.35 142.22
C GLU A 298 80.73 -24.25 141.27
N ARG A 299 81.83 -23.58 141.61
CA ARG A 299 82.46 -22.54 140.76
C ARG A 299 82.94 -23.08 139.41
N ILE A 300 83.60 -24.24 139.38
CA ILE A 300 84.13 -24.85 138.14
C ILE A 300 83.00 -25.34 137.22
N ARG A 301 81.88 -25.83 137.76
CA ARG A 301 80.70 -26.21 136.96
C ARG A 301 79.97 -24.99 136.40
N ALA A 302 79.81 -23.94 137.20
CA ALA A 302 79.21 -22.69 136.74
C ALA A 302 80.04 -22.03 135.63
N GLU A 303 81.38 -22.07 135.72
CA GLU A 303 82.30 -21.57 134.68
C GLU A 303 82.23 -22.40 133.39
N GLY A 304 82.11 -23.74 133.49
CA GLY A 304 81.97 -24.63 132.32
C GLY A 304 80.59 -24.57 131.64
N GLU A 305 79.52 -24.43 132.41
CA GLU A 305 78.16 -24.21 131.88
C GLU A 305 78.06 -22.83 131.21
N ALA A 306 78.67 -21.78 131.78
CA ALA A 306 78.73 -20.46 131.15
C ALA A 306 79.51 -20.46 129.82
N ALA A 307 80.59 -21.23 129.70
CA ALA A 307 81.36 -21.37 128.46
C ALA A 307 80.58 -22.14 127.37
N ALA A 308 79.90 -23.24 127.74
CA ALA A 308 79.08 -24.01 126.82
C ALA A 308 77.84 -23.22 126.34
N GLU A 309 77.27 -22.38 127.20
CA GLU A 309 76.16 -21.50 126.84
C GLU A 309 76.62 -20.34 125.95
N SER A 310 77.83 -19.81 126.15
CA SER A 310 78.45 -18.83 125.22
C SER A 310 78.67 -19.43 123.83
N ALA A 311 79.27 -20.63 123.74
CA ALA A 311 79.51 -21.31 122.46
C ALA A 311 78.20 -21.69 121.74
N ARG A 312 77.14 -22.08 122.47
CA ARG A 312 75.81 -22.32 121.86
C ARG A 312 75.14 -21.04 121.38
N ARG A 313 75.31 -19.92 122.09
CA ARG A 313 74.82 -18.60 121.62
C ARG A 313 75.55 -18.16 120.36
N GLU A 314 76.87 -18.33 120.30
CA GLU A 314 77.67 -17.99 119.12
C GLU A 314 77.34 -18.88 117.91
N ALA A 315 77.20 -20.20 118.12
CA ALA A 315 76.74 -21.11 117.05
C ALA A 315 75.30 -20.82 116.60
N GLY A 316 74.41 -20.46 117.55
CA GLY A 316 73.04 -20.02 117.26
C GLY A 316 73.02 -18.73 116.43
N GLN A 317 73.83 -17.74 116.80
CA GLN A 317 73.97 -16.49 116.05
C GLN A 317 74.57 -16.72 114.66
N ALA A 318 75.53 -17.64 114.51
CA ALA A 318 76.10 -17.98 113.21
C ALA A 318 75.08 -18.67 112.28
N VAL A 319 74.27 -19.59 112.81
CA VAL A 319 73.20 -20.26 112.05
C VAL A 319 72.10 -19.25 111.68
N GLU A 320 71.70 -18.38 112.60
CA GLU A 320 70.70 -17.33 112.36
C GLU A 320 71.17 -16.38 111.25
N GLN A 321 72.42 -15.90 111.30
CA GLN A 321 73.04 -15.08 110.25
C GLN A 321 73.12 -15.82 108.90
N ALA A 322 73.42 -17.13 108.89
CA ALA A 322 73.45 -17.92 107.66
C ALA A 322 72.03 -18.08 107.06
N THR A 323 71.01 -18.32 107.90
CA THR A 323 69.62 -18.41 107.45
C THR A 323 69.07 -17.07 106.97
N GLU A 324 69.40 -15.95 107.62
CA GLU A 324 69.05 -14.61 107.15
C GLU A 324 69.73 -14.28 105.82
N TYR A 325 70.99 -14.67 105.64
CA TYR A 325 71.69 -14.50 104.36
C TYR A 325 71.06 -15.33 103.22
N VAL A 326 70.72 -16.59 103.47
CA VAL A 326 70.09 -17.48 102.47
C VAL A 326 68.66 -17.00 102.14
N THR A 327 67.88 -16.62 103.13
CA THR A 327 66.52 -16.08 102.88
C THR A 327 66.56 -14.75 102.14
N ARG A 328 67.52 -13.87 102.47
CA ARG A 328 67.74 -12.62 101.74
C ARG A 328 68.13 -12.86 100.28
N THR A 329 69.08 -13.76 100.03
CA THR A 329 69.52 -14.08 98.65
C THR A 329 68.40 -14.73 97.85
N HIS A 330 67.58 -15.61 98.44
CA HIS A 330 66.40 -16.16 97.78
C HIS A 330 65.36 -15.07 97.45
N ALA A 331 65.06 -14.18 98.38
CA ALA A 331 64.15 -13.06 98.14
C ALA A 331 64.66 -12.11 97.03
N GLU A 332 65.97 -11.86 96.99
CA GLU A 332 66.62 -11.08 95.93
C GLU A 332 66.52 -11.79 94.56
N THR A 333 66.72 -13.12 94.50
CA THR A 333 66.56 -13.89 93.25
C THR A 333 65.11 -13.97 92.79
N ASP A 334 64.16 -14.17 93.69
CA ASP A 334 62.73 -14.23 93.36
C ASP A 334 62.22 -12.87 92.86
N ALA A 335 62.70 -11.77 93.47
CA ALA A 335 62.41 -10.43 93.02
C ALA A 335 62.98 -10.17 91.61
N PHE A 336 64.21 -10.61 91.34
CA PHE A 336 64.83 -10.49 90.01
C PHE A 336 64.08 -11.31 88.94
N VAL A 337 63.66 -12.54 89.26
CA VAL A 337 62.86 -13.39 88.34
C VAL A 337 61.47 -12.79 88.10
N ALA A 338 60.83 -12.23 89.13
CA ALA A 338 59.54 -11.56 88.99
C ALA A 338 59.65 -10.29 88.12
N GLN A 339 60.72 -9.51 88.33
CA GLN A 339 60.99 -8.31 87.56
C GLN A 339 61.22 -8.64 86.07
N THR A 340 62.12 -9.58 85.77
CA THR A 340 62.41 -9.99 84.39
C THR A 340 61.19 -10.56 83.66
N ARG A 341 60.33 -11.31 84.35
CA ARG A 341 59.04 -11.77 83.79
C ARG A 341 58.09 -10.62 83.49
N SER A 342 57.96 -9.66 84.41
CA SER A 342 57.12 -8.47 84.19
C SER A 342 57.63 -7.63 83.01
N GLU A 343 58.94 -7.47 82.88
CA GLU A 343 59.56 -6.76 81.75
C GLU A 343 59.27 -7.49 80.43
N LEU A 344 59.43 -8.82 80.40
CA LEU A 344 59.13 -9.63 79.21
C LEU A 344 57.64 -9.60 78.82
N ASP A 345 56.73 -9.67 79.80
CA ASP A 345 55.28 -9.60 79.55
C ASP A 345 54.87 -8.22 79.00
N GLN A 346 55.50 -7.15 79.49
CA GLN A 346 55.30 -5.80 78.97
C GLN A 346 55.81 -5.68 77.54
N GLU A 347 57.00 -6.19 77.23
CA GLU A 347 57.53 -6.19 75.86
C GLU A 347 56.67 -7.03 74.91
N LEU A 348 56.20 -8.21 75.34
CA LEU A 348 55.30 -9.05 74.53
C LEU A 348 53.96 -8.37 74.27
N THR A 349 53.41 -7.66 75.26
CA THR A 349 52.16 -6.90 75.10
C THR A 349 52.38 -5.73 74.14
N ALA A 350 53.45 -4.96 74.33
CA ALA A 350 53.81 -3.85 73.44
C ALA A 350 54.03 -4.32 71.99
N ARG A 351 54.68 -5.47 71.78
CA ARG A 351 54.87 -6.08 70.45
C ARG A 351 53.55 -6.54 69.84
N ARG A 352 52.63 -7.12 70.63
CA ARG A 352 51.30 -7.51 70.16
C ARG A 352 50.48 -6.30 69.75
N ASP A 353 50.45 -5.26 70.59
CA ASP A 353 49.74 -4.02 70.31
C ASP A 353 50.30 -3.34 69.05
N GLN A 354 51.63 -3.34 68.87
CA GLN A 354 52.27 -2.84 67.66
C GLN A 354 51.82 -3.61 66.42
N VAL A 355 51.85 -4.95 66.46
CA VAL A 355 51.42 -5.79 65.33
C VAL A 355 49.94 -5.59 65.03
N GLU A 356 49.09 -5.47 66.05
CA GLU A 356 47.66 -5.21 65.87
C GLU A 356 47.39 -3.85 65.22
N GLN A 357 48.16 -2.82 65.60
CA GLN A 357 48.12 -1.51 64.95
C GLN A 357 48.59 -1.57 63.49
N GLU A 358 49.69 -2.26 63.20
CA GLU A 358 50.20 -2.44 61.83
C GLU A 358 49.20 -3.19 60.95
N VAL A 359 48.59 -4.28 61.46
CA VAL A 359 47.55 -5.04 60.74
C VAL A 359 46.31 -4.17 60.49
N THR A 360 45.89 -3.37 61.47
CA THR A 360 44.75 -2.46 61.32
C THR A 360 45.03 -1.37 60.30
N ALA A 361 46.24 -0.81 60.30
CA ALA A 361 46.67 0.20 59.33
C ALA A 361 46.78 -0.38 57.92
N LEU A 362 47.31 -1.60 57.75
CA LEU A 362 47.35 -2.28 56.46
C LEU A 362 45.94 -2.59 55.94
N ARG A 363 45.03 -3.02 56.82
CA ARG A 363 43.62 -3.26 56.46
C ARG A 363 42.92 -1.98 56.01
N SER A 364 43.06 -0.88 56.75
CA SER A 364 42.44 0.38 56.37
C SER A 364 43.00 0.93 55.05
N THR A 365 44.30 0.76 54.80
CA THR A 365 44.94 1.11 53.53
C THR A 365 44.39 0.26 52.38
N ALA A 366 44.32 -1.06 52.56
CA ALA A 366 43.75 -1.96 51.55
C ALA A 366 42.26 -1.68 51.28
N GLU A 367 41.47 -1.36 52.31
CA GLU A 367 40.07 -0.96 52.15
C GLU A 367 39.94 0.35 51.36
N ALA A 368 40.82 1.32 51.59
CA ALA A 368 40.87 2.57 50.83
C ALA A 368 41.26 2.35 49.36
N GLU A 369 42.28 1.52 49.09
CA GLU A 369 42.69 1.17 47.72
C GLU A 369 41.57 0.44 46.96
N VAL A 370 40.87 -0.50 47.63
CA VAL A 370 39.72 -1.19 47.02
C VAL A 370 38.57 -0.23 46.74
N ALA A 371 38.31 0.73 47.63
CA ALA A 371 37.31 1.76 47.40
C ALA A 371 37.68 2.65 46.21
N GLU A 372 38.93 3.08 46.11
CA GLU A 372 39.44 3.88 44.99
C GLU A 372 39.35 3.13 43.65
N LEU A 373 39.74 1.85 43.62
CA LEU A 373 39.61 1.02 42.43
C LEU A 373 38.14 0.84 42.01
N ARG A 374 37.23 0.64 42.97
CA ARG A 374 35.78 0.53 42.69
C ARG A 374 35.22 1.83 42.12
N ASP A 375 35.57 2.97 42.70
CA ASP A 375 35.14 4.27 42.20
C ASP A 375 35.71 4.56 40.81
N GLY A 376 36.97 4.20 40.56
CA GLY A 376 37.60 4.31 39.24
C GLY A 376 36.89 3.46 38.18
N VAL A 377 36.59 2.20 38.48
CA VAL A 377 35.82 1.32 37.57
C VAL A 377 34.41 1.86 37.33
N GLN A 378 33.73 2.33 38.38
CA GLN A 378 32.39 2.89 38.25
C GLN A 378 32.38 4.13 37.35
N GLN A 379 33.35 5.04 37.52
CA GLN A 379 33.50 6.21 36.66
C GLN A 379 33.78 5.85 35.20
N GLU A 380 34.60 4.83 34.93
CA GLU A 380 34.87 4.36 33.56
C GLU A 380 33.63 3.73 32.93
N VAL A 381 32.84 2.96 33.70
CA VAL A 381 31.55 2.42 33.24
C VAL A 381 30.57 3.54 32.91
N ASP A 382 30.44 4.54 33.78
CA ASP A 382 29.54 5.67 33.55
C ASP A 382 30.00 6.52 32.36
N ARG A 383 31.32 6.70 32.19
CA ARG A 383 31.90 7.36 31.01
C ARG A 383 31.55 6.62 29.72
N ARG A 384 31.76 5.29 29.68
CA ARG A 384 31.44 4.46 28.51
C ARG A 384 29.95 4.47 28.20
N ARG A 385 29.09 4.41 29.22
CA ARG A 385 27.63 4.54 29.06
C ARG A 385 27.25 5.88 28.46
N ALA A 386 27.78 6.98 28.98
CA ALA A 386 27.50 8.32 28.45
C ALA A 386 27.96 8.46 26.97
N THR A 387 29.12 7.91 26.61
CA THR A 387 29.59 7.89 25.22
C THR A 387 28.67 7.06 24.32
N MET A 388 28.27 5.86 24.75
CA MET A 388 27.34 5.03 23.99
C MET A 388 25.96 5.69 23.83
N GLU A 389 25.44 6.34 24.88
CA GLU A 389 24.18 7.08 24.82
C GLU A 389 24.26 8.25 23.83
N GLN A 390 25.40 8.94 23.78
CA GLN A 390 25.65 10.00 22.80
C GLN A 390 25.69 9.43 21.38
N GLU A 391 26.45 8.37 21.13
CA GLU A 391 26.56 7.73 19.80
C GLU A 391 25.18 7.22 19.31
N ILE A 392 24.39 6.60 20.20
CA ILE A 392 23.02 6.17 19.88
C ILE A 392 22.13 7.37 19.55
N GLY A 393 22.26 8.47 20.31
CA GLY A 393 21.52 9.71 20.06
C GLY A 393 21.87 10.34 18.71
N GLU A 394 23.15 10.36 18.34
CA GLU A 394 23.64 10.84 17.05
C GLU A 394 23.14 9.97 15.89
N LEU A 395 23.25 8.64 16.00
CA LEU A 395 22.74 7.69 14.99
C LEU A 395 21.22 7.82 14.82
N ARG A 396 20.49 7.97 15.92
CA ARG A 396 19.03 8.16 15.87
C ARG A 396 18.66 9.47 15.17
N THR A 397 19.35 10.56 15.50
CA THR A 397 19.11 11.86 14.87
C THR A 397 19.41 11.81 13.36
N ALA A 398 20.49 11.12 12.97
CA ALA A 398 20.83 10.91 11.56
C ALA A 398 19.75 10.09 10.82
N ALA A 399 19.28 9.00 11.43
CA ALA A 399 18.20 8.18 10.87
C ALA A 399 16.88 8.96 10.74
N GLU A 400 16.53 9.79 11.73
CA GLU A 400 15.35 10.66 11.67
C GLU A 400 15.46 11.68 10.52
N GLN A 401 16.65 12.25 10.29
CA GLN A 401 16.90 13.16 9.16
C GLN A 401 16.80 12.45 7.80
N GLU A 402 17.35 11.25 7.67
CA GLU A 402 17.24 10.47 6.43
C GLU A 402 15.77 10.13 6.14
N VAL A 403 15.01 9.67 7.14
CA VAL A 403 13.58 9.37 6.97
C VAL A 403 12.80 10.61 6.53
N GLU A 404 13.07 11.77 7.12
CA GLU A 404 12.41 13.02 6.72
C GLU A 404 12.82 13.43 5.30
N GLN A 405 14.07 13.21 4.89
CA GLN A 405 14.52 13.44 3.52
C GLN A 405 13.79 12.52 2.53
N TRP A 406 13.74 11.21 2.80
CA TRP A 406 12.99 10.24 1.97
C TRP A 406 11.52 10.61 1.88
N ARG A 407 10.92 11.04 2.98
CA ARG A 407 9.52 11.48 3.02
C ARG A 407 9.30 12.71 2.15
N SER A 408 10.14 13.73 2.27
CA SER A 408 10.07 14.96 1.47
C SER A 408 10.22 14.66 -0.03
N THR A 409 11.22 13.88 -0.41
CA THR A 409 11.42 13.46 -1.82
C THR A 409 10.24 12.65 -2.34
N THR A 410 9.69 11.74 -1.53
CA THR A 410 8.50 10.96 -1.93
C THR A 410 7.28 11.86 -2.10
N GLN A 411 7.09 12.84 -1.22
CA GLN A 411 6.00 13.82 -1.33
C GLN A 411 6.13 14.67 -2.61
N GLU A 412 7.34 15.10 -2.96
CA GLU A 412 7.61 15.85 -4.19
C GLU A 412 7.32 15.00 -5.44
N ILE A 413 7.75 13.74 -5.47
CA ILE A 413 7.45 12.81 -6.58
C ILE A 413 5.94 12.63 -6.73
N ILE A 414 5.20 12.40 -5.63
CA ILE A 414 3.75 12.25 -5.67
C ILE A 414 3.07 13.54 -6.15
N ALA A 415 3.53 14.71 -5.70
CA ALA A 415 3.00 16.00 -6.14
C ALA A 415 3.22 16.22 -7.64
N ASN A 416 4.40 15.90 -8.15
CA ASN A 416 4.72 16.00 -9.58
C ASN A 416 3.88 15.06 -10.42
N GLN A 417 3.80 13.77 -10.04
CA GLN A 417 2.96 12.78 -10.74
C GLN A 417 1.49 13.18 -10.74
N ARG A 418 1.00 13.75 -9.64
CA ARG A 418 -0.37 14.26 -9.56
C ARG A 418 -0.58 15.46 -10.48
N GLY A 419 0.37 16.39 -10.53
CA GLY A 419 0.34 17.52 -11.46
C GLY A 419 0.29 17.07 -12.92
N GLU A 420 1.18 16.15 -13.31
CA GLU A 420 1.20 15.56 -14.66
C GLU A 420 -0.11 14.86 -15.01
N ALA A 421 -0.70 14.11 -14.07
CA ALA A 421 -1.98 13.45 -14.27
C ALA A 421 -3.15 14.46 -14.42
N GLU A 422 -3.15 15.54 -13.63
CA GLU A 422 -4.16 16.61 -13.72
C GLU A 422 -4.06 17.37 -15.05
N GLU A 423 -2.85 17.65 -15.53
CA GLU A 423 -2.60 18.26 -16.84
C GLU A 423 -3.06 17.34 -17.98
N TYR A 424 -2.71 16.05 -17.93
CA TYR A 424 -3.13 15.08 -18.94
C TYR A 424 -4.66 14.91 -18.99
N ALA A 425 -5.32 14.84 -17.83
CA ALA A 425 -6.78 14.78 -17.74
C ALA A 425 -7.45 16.03 -18.33
N THR A 426 -6.84 17.21 -18.09
CA THR A 426 -7.31 18.48 -18.68
C THR A 426 -7.13 18.48 -20.19
N HIS A 427 -5.99 17.99 -20.68
CA HIS A 427 -5.72 17.88 -22.12
C HIS A 427 -6.72 16.98 -22.84
N ILE A 428 -6.99 15.78 -22.29
CA ILE A 428 -8.01 14.88 -22.85
C ILE A 428 -9.38 15.55 -22.87
N ARG A 429 -9.77 16.22 -21.77
CA ARG A 429 -11.07 16.89 -21.67
C ARG A 429 -11.20 17.99 -22.72
N SER A 430 -10.18 18.83 -22.87
CA SER A 430 -10.17 19.89 -23.88
C SER A 430 -10.28 19.33 -25.29
N ARG A 431 -9.57 18.24 -25.60
CA ARG A 431 -9.64 17.59 -26.91
C ARG A 431 -11.02 16.99 -27.16
N ALA A 432 -11.63 16.36 -26.16
CA ALA A 432 -12.97 15.82 -26.26
C ALA A 432 -14.02 16.93 -26.46
N GLU A 433 -13.89 18.05 -25.75
CA GLU A 433 -14.75 19.24 -25.93
C GLU A 433 -14.60 19.83 -27.34
N GLU A 434 -13.38 19.95 -27.85
CA GLU A 434 -13.11 20.40 -29.22
C GLU A 434 -13.75 19.48 -30.25
N GLN A 435 -13.54 18.17 -30.14
CA GLN A 435 -14.17 17.17 -31.02
C GLN A 435 -15.69 17.22 -30.95
N ALA A 436 -16.27 17.38 -29.76
CA ALA A 436 -17.71 17.49 -29.59
C ALA A 436 -18.28 18.77 -30.23
N VAL A 437 -17.52 19.88 -30.24
CA VAL A 437 -17.90 21.10 -30.96
C VAL A 437 -17.83 20.87 -32.47
N THR A 438 -16.77 20.25 -32.98
CA THR A 438 -16.64 19.95 -34.42
C THR A 438 -17.77 19.07 -34.92
N ILE A 439 -18.07 17.97 -34.23
CA ILE A 439 -19.17 17.06 -34.60
C ILE A 439 -20.51 17.80 -34.59
N ARG A 440 -20.74 18.68 -33.60
CA ARG A 440 -21.97 19.47 -33.53
C ARG A 440 -22.08 20.44 -34.70
N GLN A 441 -20.99 21.13 -35.05
CA GLN A 441 -20.97 22.04 -36.20
C GLN A 441 -21.25 21.31 -37.51
N GLN A 442 -20.63 20.14 -37.72
CA GLN A 442 -20.88 19.30 -38.90
C GLN A 442 -22.34 18.84 -38.96
N ALA A 443 -22.91 18.43 -37.82
CA ALA A 443 -24.32 18.04 -37.76
C ALA A 443 -25.28 19.22 -38.02
N GLU A 444 -24.97 20.42 -37.51
CA GLU A 444 -25.73 21.64 -37.79
C GLU A 444 -25.64 22.04 -39.26
N GLU A 445 -24.46 21.96 -39.86
CA GLU A 445 -24.24 22.25 -41.29
C GLU A 445 -24.99 21.26 -42.18
N TYR A 446 -24.91 19.97 -41.89
CA TYR A 446 -25.67 18.94 -42.58
C TYR A 446 -27.18 19.18 -42.46
N ALA A 447 -27.68 19.45 -41.25
CA ALA A 447 -29.10 19.75 -41.03
C ALA A 447 -29.57 21.01 -41.79
N LEU A 448 -28.73 22.05 -41.88
CA LEU A 448 -29.02 23.25 -42.68
C LEU A 448 -29.03 22.94 -44.18
N SER A 449 -28.10 22.12 -44.67
CA SER A 449 -28.04 21.66 -46.06
C SER A 449 -29.31 20.89 -46.44
N THR A 450 -29.67 19.85 -45.67
CA THR A 450 -30.88 19.05 -45.91
C THR A 450 -32.13 19.92 -45.89
N ARG A 451 -32.22 20.87 -44.94
CA ARG A 451 -33.34 21.80 -44.88
C ARG A 451 -33.39 22.73 -46.11
N GLY A 452 -32.23 23.23 -46.54
CA GLY A 452 -32.11 24.05 -47.76
C GLY A 452 -32.61 23.31 -49.00
N SER A 453 -32.12 22.09 -49.22
CA SER A 453 -32.57 21.23 -50.32
C SER A 453 -34.07 20.95 -50.24
N ALA A 454 -34.59 20.61 -49.05
CA ALA A 454 -36.03 20.40 -48.86
C ALA A 454 -36.87 21.65 -49.16
N ASP A 455 -36.42 22.83 -48.74
CA ASP A 455 -37.08 24.11 -49.02
C ASP A 455 -37.05 24.45 -50.52
N GLU A 456 -35.95 24.13 -51.22
CA GLU A 456 -35.83 24.27 -52.68
C GLU A 456 -36.74 23.32 -53.44
N HIS A 457 -36.79 22.04 -53.06
CA HIS A 457 -37.73 21.07 -53.61
C HIS A 457 -39.17 21.52 -53.39
N ALA A 458 -39.52 21.96 -52.17
CA ALA A 458 -40.85 22.50 -51.87
C ALA A 458 -41.18 23.76 -52.68
N ALA A 459 -40.20 24.63 -52.94
CA ALA A 459 -40.37 25.79 -53.81
C ALA A 459 -40.53 25.41 -55.29
N SER A 460 -39.82 24.38 -55.76
CA SER A 460 -39.96 23.84 -57.11
C SER A 460 -41.33 23.22 -57.34
N VAL A 461 -41.79 22.36 -56.42
CA VAL A 461 -43.12 21.76 -56.45
C VAL A 461 -44.21 22.84 -56.43
N ARG A 462 -44.06 23.87 -55.59
CA ARG A 462 -44.99 25.02 -55.58
C ARG A 462 -45.03 25.73 -56.94
N ARG A 463 -43.88 26.05 -57.54
CA ARG A 463 -43.82 26.69 -58.86
C ARG A 463 -44.49 25.86 -59.95
N LEU A 464 -44.18 24.56 -60.02
CA LEU A 464 -44.81 23.63 -60.96
C LEU A 464 -46.33 23.57 -60.74
N SER A 465 -46.78 23.51 -59.49
CA SER A 465 -48.21 23.50 -59.17
C SER A 465 -48.91 24.80 -59.57
N GLU A 466 -48.26 25.95 -59.40
CA GLU A 466 -48.77 27.26 -59.82
C GLU A 466 -48.83 27.36 -61.35
N GLU A 467 -47.83 26.83 -62.06
CA GLU A 467 -47.83 26.76 -63.52
C GLU A 467 -48.95 25.85 -64.04
N HIS A 468 -49.11 24.65 -63.48
CA HIS A 468 -50.21 23.76 -63.81
C HIS A 468 -51.57 24.39 -63.48
N ALA A 469 -51.70 25.10 -62.36
CA ALA A 469 -52.91 25.84 -62.01
C ALA A 469 -53.19 26.96 -63.02
N ALA A 470 -52.16 27.69 -63.47
CA ALA A 470 -52.30 28.73 -64.49
C ALA A 470 -52.68 28.16 -65.86
N ILE A 471 -52.11 27.02 -66.26
CA ILE A 471 -52.49 26.30 -67.49
C ILE A 471 -53.95 25.85 -67.40
N ALA A 472 -54.36 25.24 -66.28
CA ALA A 472 -55.73 24.82 -66.04
C ALA A 472 -56.70 26.01 -66.07
N GLN A 473 -56.33 27.15 -65.47
CA GLN A 473 -57.12 28.39 -65.52
C GLN A 473 -57.24 28.94 -66.95
N ARG A 474 -56.16 28.92 -67.76
CA ARG A 474 -56.22 29.32 -69.17
C ARG A 474 -57.11 28.41 -69.99
N GLN A 475 -57.03 27.09 -69.79
CA GLN A 475 -57.91 26.12 -70.44
C GLN A 475 -59.37 26.32 -70.03
N LEU A 476 -59.63 26.61 -68.75
CA LEU A 476 -60.97 26.94 -68.28
C LEU A 476 -61.47 28.22 -68.95
N ALA A 477 -60.66 29.28 -68.98
CA ALA A 477 -61.03 30.55 -69.64
C ALA A 477 -61.29 30.37 -71.14
N SER A 478 -60.46 29.58 -71.85
CA SER A 478 -60.67 29.29 -73.27
C SER A 478 -61.95 28.48 -73.50
N SER A 479 -62.24 27.49 -72.65
CA SER A 479 -63.50 26.74 -72.70
C SER A 479 -64.72 27.62 -72.40
N GLN A 480 -64.62 28.54 -71.43
CA GLN A 480 -65.67 29.51 -71.12
C GLN A 480 -65.90 30.48 -72.30
N GLN A 481 -64.83 30.92 -72.97
CA GLN A 481 -64.94 31.75 -74.17
C GLN A 481 -65.60 31.00 -75.32
N GLN A 482 -65.25 29.71 -75.53
CA GLN A 482 -65.90 28.85 -76.52
C GLN A 482 -67.40 28.65 -76.21
N VAL A 483 -67.75 28.46 -74.94
CA VAL A 483 -69.15 28.40 -74.51
C VAL A 483 -69.87 29.73 -74.77
N ALA A 484 -69.22 30.86 -74.47
CA ALA A 484 -69.80 32.18 -74.74
C ALA A 484 -69.97 32.47 -76.24
N SER A 485 -69.03 32.06 -77.09
CA SER A 485 -69.18 32.17 -78.55
C SER A 485 -70.28 31.26 -79.06
N ALA A 486 -70.36 30.01 -78.59
CA ALA A 486 -71.45 29.09 -78.93
C ALA A 486 -72.81 29.64 -78.47
N GLN A 487 -72.89 30.26 -77.28
CA GLN A 487 -74.10 30.94 -76.82
C GLN A 487 -74.49 32.12 -77.72
N ARG A 488 -73.52 32.93 -78.18
CA ARG A 488 -73.79 34.01 -79.14
C ARG A 488 -74.26 33.48 -80.49
N GLU A 489 -73.65 32.40 -80.99
CA GLU A 489 -74.09 31.72 -82.21
C GLU A 489 -75.51 31.18 -82.07
N VAL A 490 -75.86 30.59 -80.92
CA VAL A 490 -77.23 30.15 -80.62
C VAL A 490 -78.19 31.33 -80.58
N VAL A 491 -77.81 32.47 -79.98
CA VAL A 491 -78.63 33.68 -79.97
C VAL A 491 -78.78 34.26 -81.38
N SER A 492 -77.72 34.32 -82.20
CA SER A 492 -77.79 34.80 -83.58
C SER A 492 -78.58 33.85 -84.47
N ALA A 493 -78.45 32.54 -84.29
CA ALA A 493 -79.27 31.54 -84.96
C ALA A 493 -80.74 31.67 -84.53
N GLY A 494 -80.99 31.97 -83.25
CA GLY A 494 -82.31 32.34 -82.75
C GLY A 494 -82.87 33.60 -83.40
N GLN A 495 -82.04 34.64 -83.59
CA GLN A 495 -82.42 35.87 -84.27
C GLN A 495 -82.74 35.63 -85.76
N GLN A 496 -81.88 34.89 -86.47
CA GLN A 496 -82.11 34.47 -87.84
C GLN A 496 -83.39 33.63 -87.96
N LEU A 497 -83.67 32.75 -87.00
CA LEU A 497 -84.93 32.00 -86.96
C LEU A 497 -86.14 32.92 -86.81
N THR A 498 -86.06 33.95 -85.94
CA THR A 498 -87.12 34.96 -85.84
C THR A 498 -87.27 35.79 -87.12
N GLU A 499 -86.17 36.12 -87.80
CA GLU A 499 -86.19 36.84 -89.08
C GLU A 499 -86.85 35.98 -90.16
N VAL A 500 -86.50 34.70 -90.27
CA VAL A 500 -87.18 33.74 -91.17
C VAL A 500 -88.65 33.58 -90.79
N LEU A 501 -89.00 33.50 -89.50
CA LEU A 501 -90.40 33.45 -89.07
C LEU A 501 -91.15 34.73 -89.42
N GLN A 502 -90.49 35.89 -89.37
CA GLN A 502 -91.07 37.16 -89.77
C GLN A 502 -91.23 37.25 -91.30
N GLU A 503 -90.25 36.83 -92.09
CA GLU A 503 -90.38 36.70 -93.55
C GLU A 503 -91.51 35.74 -93.93
N VAL A 504 -91.66 34.63 -93.21
CA VAL A 504 -92.78 33.69 -93.41
C VAL A 504 -94.12 34.35 -93.03
N ALA A 505 -94.17 35.15 -91.96
CA ALA A 505 -95.36 35.90 -91.59
C ALA A 505 -95.72 36.98 -92.63
N GLU A 506 -94.73 37.72 -93.14
CA GLU A 506 -94.89 38.69 -94.21
C GLU A 506 -95.32 38.03 -95.52
N ALA A 507 -94.76 36.85 -95.86
CA ALA A 507 -95.19 36.06 -97.00
C ALA A 507 -96.62 35.54 -96.85
N GLN A 508 -97.03 35.14 -95.63
CA GLN A 508 -98.42 34.77 -95.33
C GLN A 508 -99.37 35.97 -95.44
N GLN A 509 -98.93 37.16 -95.03
CA GLN A 509 -99.70 38.38 -95.13
C GLN A 509 -99.82 38.85 -96.59
N ALA A 510 -98.75 38.79 -97.38
CA ALA A 510 -98.78 39.01 -98.82
C ALA A 510 -99.71 38.01 -99.55
N LEU A 511 -99.73 36.74 -99.10
CA LEU A 511 -100.67 35.74 -99.62
C LEU A 511 -102.12 36.05 -99.23
N ALA A 512 -102.36 36.60 -98.03
CA ALA A 512 -103.67 37.06 -97.59
C ALA A 512 -104.15 38.28 -98.40
N ASP A 513 -103.27 39.24 -98.66
CA ASP A 513 -103.56 40.42 -99.49
C ASP A 513 -103.82 40.02 -100.96
N LEU A 514 -103.05 39.08 -101.51
CA LEU A 514 -103.31 38.52 -102.85
C LEU A 514 -104.65 37.78 -102.90
N ARG A 515 -105.01 37.05 -101.84
CA ARG A 515 -106.35 36.44 -101.70
C ARG A 515 -107.43 37.49 -101.61
N HIS A 516 -107.22 38.58 -100.88
CA HIS A 516 -108.18 39.67 -100.78
C HIS A 516 -108.37 40.37 -102.14
N GLN A 517 -107.30 40.58 -102.90
CA GLN A 517 -107.36 41.09 -104.28
C GLN A 517 -108.05 40.11 -105.24
N MET A 518 -107.86 38.80 -105.09
CA MET A 518 -108.60 37.79 -105.86
C MET A 518 -110.09 37.74 -105.51
N VAL A 519 -110.48 38.05 -104.27
CA VAL A 519 -111.90 38.15 -103.87
C VAL A 519 -112.53 39.43 -104.44
N LEU A 520 -111.81 40.54 -104.43
CA LEU A 520 -112.29 41.81 -105.02
C LEU A 520 -112.45 41.72 -106.55
N THR A 521 -111.48 41.15 -107.25
CA THR A 521 -111.57 40.91 -108.71
C THR A 521 -112.65 39.87 -109.07
N ARG A 522 -112.96 38.93 -108.17
CA ARG A 522 -114.13 38.04 -108.30
C ARG A 522 -115.45 38.77 -108.08
N GLN A 523 -115.55 39.67 -107.09
CA GLN A 523 -116.74 40.49 -106.87
C GLN A 523 -117.05 41.40 -108.07
N GLU A 524 -116.04 42.03 -108.66
CA GLU A 524 -116.18 42.85 -109.86
C GLU A 524 -116.58 42.01 -111.09
N SER A 525 -116.07 40.78 -111.21
CA SER A 525 -116.45 39.84 -112.28
C SER A 525 -117.88 39.29 -112.13
N ASP A 526 -118.36 39.09 -110.90
CA ASP A 526 -119.71 38.59 -110.63
C ASP A 526 -120.79 39.69 -110.76
N GLU A 527 -120.46 40.98 -110.54
CA GLU A 527 -121.33 42.12 -110.86
C GLU A 527 -121.44 42.36 -112.38
N ALA A 528 -120.36 42.17 -113.14
CA ALA A 528 -120.39 42.18 -114.61
C ALA A 528 -121.19 40.98 -115.19
N ARG A 529 -121.15 39.81 -114.53
CA ARG A 529 -121.95 38.63 -114.93
C ARG A 529 -123.44 38.77 -114.63
N ARG A 530 -123.83 39.44 -113.55
CA ARG A 530 -125.24 39.68 -113.21
C ARG A 530 -125.93 40.65 -114.20
N THR A 531 -125.22 41.66 -114.68
CA THR A 531 -125.75 42.64 -115.66
C THR A 531 -125.86 42.07 -117.08
N LEU A 532 -125.00 41.14 -117.47
CA LEU A 532 -125.09 40.40 -118.74
C LEU A 532 -126.18 39.30 -118.72
N SER A 533 -126.40 38.63 -117.57
CA SER A 533 -127.44 37.58 -117.44
C SER A 533 -128.88 38.11 -117.46
N ALA A 534 -129.10 39.39 -117.15
CA ALA A 534 -130.41 40.04 -117.20
C ALA A 534 -130.84 40.43 -118.64
N VAL A 535 -129.88 40.65 -119.56
CA VAL A 535 -130.14 40.95 -120.98
C VAL A 535 -130.17 39.66 -121.83
N GLN A 536 -129.52 38.58 -121.38
CA GLN A 536 -129.50 37.28 -122.07
C GLN A 536 -130.72 36.39 -121.78
N ALA A 537 -131.54 36.70 -120.75
CA ALA A 537 -132.76 35.96 -120.42
C ALA A 537 -133.98 36.37 -121.28
N GLU A 538 -133.99 37.56 -121.92
CA GLU A 538 -135.05 37.96 -122.87
C GLU A 538 -134.84 37.40 -124.29
N LEU A 539 -133.61 37.01 -124.66
CA LEU A 539 -133.28 36.47 -125.99
C LEU A 539 -133.35 34.93 -126.07
N ALA A 540 -133.42 34.24 -124.92
CA ALA A 540 -133.41 32.77 -124.84
C ALA A 540 -134.78 32.10 -125.10
N GLY A 541 -135.86 32.89 -125.25
CA GLY A 541 -137.14 32.41 -125.79
C GLY A 541 -137.14 32.25 -127.31
N GLU A 542 -136.12 32.78 -127.99
CA GLU A 542 -136.13 32.95 -129.43
C GLU A 542 -135.03 32.11 -130.09
N GLN A 543 -135.19 30.79 -129.99
CA GLN A 543 -134.56 29.74 -130.81
C GLN A 543 -133.64 28.82 -130.00
N GLN A 544 -134.20 28.03 -129.08
CA GLN A 544 -134.79 26.72 -129.43
C GLN A 544 -135.01 26.49 -130.94
N ARG A 545 -133.92 26.56 -131.70
CA ARG A 545 -133.90 26.18 -133.10
C ARG A 545 -132.49 25.71 -133.43
N LEU A 546 -132.30 24.43 -133.14
CA LEU A 546 -131.39 23.51 -133.83
C LEU A 546 -129.92 23.64 -133.37
N ALA A 547 -129.49 22.81 -132.43
CA ALA A 547 -129.10 21.40 -132.63
C ALA A 547 -127.67 21.27 -133.20
N GLY A 548 -126.92 20.33 -132.63
CA GLY A 548 -125.58 19.97 -133.09
C GLY A 548 -124.59 19.99 -131.94
N MET A 549 -124.49 18.92 -131.15
CA MET A 549 -123.62 17.76 -131.41
C MET A 549 -122.17 18.00 -131.00
N ARG A 550 -121.72 17.09 -130.13
CA ARG A 550 -120.40 16.44 -130.11
C ARG A 550 -119.24 17.27 -129.54
N GLU A 551 -118.66 16.76 -128.44
CA GLU A 551 -117.42 15.95 -128.40
C GLU A 551 -116.21 16.86 -128.67
N SER A 552 -115.08 16.83 -127.99
CA SER A 552 -114.45 15.90 -127.06
C SER A 552 -113.05 16.48 -126.88
N GLU A 553 -112.43 16.43 -125.70
CA GLU A 553 -110.98 16.18 -125.51
C GLU A 553 -110.54 16.37 -124.03
N PRO A 554 -109.41 15.79 -123.58
CA PRO A 554 -109.49 14.62 -122.71
C PRO A 554 -108.55 14.68 -121.47
N ALA A 555 -108.62 13.60 -120.67
CA ALA A 555 -107.53 12.75 -120.15
C ALA A 555 -106.16 13.40 -119.83
N ALA A 556 -105.45 13.05 -118.77
CA ALA A 556 -105.02 11.75 -118.23
C ALA A 556 -103.99 12.13 -117.14
N GLN A 557 -103.52 11.36 -116.17
CA GLN A 557 -103.58 9.95 -115.78
C GLN A 557 -103.00 9.96 -114.35
N GLU A 558 -103.58 9.20 -113.43
CA GLU A 558 -102.89 8.75 -112.22
C GLU A 558 -101.79 7.73 -112.61
N PRO A 559 -100.82 7.42 -111.73
CA PRO A 559 -101.08 6.36 -110.76
C PRO A 559 -100.38 6.52 -109.38
N LYS A 560 -101.02 5.99 -108.34
CA LYS A 560 -100.36 5.34 -107.19
C LYS A 560 -100.00 3.90 -107.60
N PRO A 561 -98.92 3.29 -107.06
CA PRO A 561 -99.14 2.32 -105.98
C PRO A 561 -97.96 2.16 -104.99
N ALA A 562 -98.06 1.09 -104.20
CA ALA A 562 -97.37 0.67 -102.99
C ALA A 562 -95.84 0.38 -103.06
N ALA A 563 -95.23 0.54 -101.87
CA ALA A 563 -94.28 -0.33 -101.17
C ALA A 563 -93.10 -0.98 -101.91
N GLN A 564 -91.88 -0.61 -101.50
CA GLN A 564 -90.75 -1.45 -101.02
C GLN A 564 -89.44 -0.66 -101.16
N GLU A 565 -88.57 -0.65 -100.14
CA GLU A 565 -87.14 -0.36 -100.38
C GLU A 565 -86.25 -1.08 -99.37
N GLN A 566 -85.40 -1.95 -99.91
CA GLN A 566 -84.27 -2.62 -99.28
C GLN A 566 -82.99 -1.97 -99.82
N ALA A 567 -81.96 -1.99 -98.97
CA ALA A 567 -80.55 -2.28 -99.28
C ALA A 567 -79.67 -1.26 -100.05
N GLN A 568 -78.49 -1.03 -99.44
CA GLN A 568 -77.13 -0.86 -100.02
C GLN A 568 -76.91 0.37 -100.90
N GLU A 569 -75.83 1.15 -100.88
CA GLU A 569 -74.42 1.15 -100.45
C GLU A 569 -73.92 2.59 -100.85
N PRO A 570 -72.64 3.01 -100.89
CA PRO A 570 -71.43 2.67 -100.14
C PRO A 570 -70.60 3.91 -99.70
N GLU A 571 -69.45 3.61 -99.08
CA GLU A 571 -68.13 4.30 -99.15
C GLU A 571 -67.73 4.81 -100.58
N PRO A 572 -66.63 5.59 -100.81
CA PRO A 572 -65.27 5.37 -100.29
C PRO A 572 -64.51 6.64 -99.80
N GLN A 573 -63.60 6.57 -98.83
CA GLN A 573 -62.25 5.99 -98.84
C GLN A 573 -61.25 6.79 -99.72
N VAL A 574 -60.14 7.22 -99.08
CA VAL A 574 -58.72 7.12 -99.53
C VAL A 574 -57.85 8.42 -99.54
N GLN A 575 -56.81 8.36 -98.68
CA GLN A 575 -55.42 8.89 -98.74
C GLN A 575 -55.08 10.37 -98.46
N GLN A 576 -54.39 10.57 -97.31
CA GLN A 576 -52.97 11.04 -97.14
C GLN A 576 -52.37 12.03 -98.16
N PRO A 577 -51.50 12.98 -97.74
CA PRO A 577 -50.23 12.64 -97.06
C PRO A 577 -49.78 13.53 -95.90
N GLU A 578 -48.76 13.02 -95.20
CA GLU A 578 -47.58 13.67 -94.60
C GLU A 578 -47.21 15.10 -95.11
N PRO A 579 -46.37 15.89 -94.39
CA PRO A 579 -45.22 15.40 -93.62
C PRO A 579 -44.95 16.06 -92.27
N ALA A 580 -44.06 15.37 -91.54
CA ALA A 580 -43.20 15.90 -90.49
C ALA A 580 -42.35 17.10 -91.02
N PRO A 581 -41.63 17.87 -90.17
CA PRO A 581 -40.54 17.30 -89.41
C PRO A 581 -40.37 17.87 -87.99
N ALA A 582 -39.56 17.14 -87.21
CA ALA A 582 -38.58 17.68 -86.26
C ALA A 582 -39.16 18.41 -85.02
N THR A 583 -38.65 18.22 -83.81
CA THR A 583 -37.41 17.63 -83.34
C THR A 583 -37.51 17.51 -81.81
N ALA A 584 -36.63 16.69 -81.25
CA ALA A 584 -36.09 16.77 -79.90
C ALA A 584 -37.06 16.40 -78.74
N GLN A 585 -36.90 15.22 -78.13
CA GLN A 585 -35.91 14.89 -77.08
C GLN A 585 -36.36 15.53 -75.76
N ALA A 586 -36.77 14.75 -74.75
CA ALA A 586 -35.87 14.08 -73.76
C ALA A 586 -34.96 15.10 -73.06
N PRO A 587 -34.69 15.01 -71.75
CA PRO A 587 -34.70 13.80 -70.91
C PRO A 587 -35.67 13.90 -69.69
N GLU A 588 -36.09 12.80 -69.02
CA GLU A 588 -35.30 11.87 -68.18
C GLU A 588 -34.88 12.61 -66.88
N GLU A 589 -35.42 12.22 -65.72
CA GLU A 589 -34.79 11.38 -64.66
C GLU A 589 -34.82 12.24 -63.39
N ALA A 590 -35.47 11.78 -62.31
CA ALA A 590 -34.93 10.95 -61.23
C ALA A 590 -34.47 11.80 -60.04
N GLU A 591 -34.94 11.40 -58.87
CA GLU A 591 -34.27 11.65 -57.60
C GLU A 591 -32.90 10.98 -57.63
N GLU A 592 -31.84 11.65 -57.19
CA GLU A 592 -30.94 11.12 -56.15
C GLU A 592 -29.87 12.12 -55.74
N GLU A 593 -29.41 11.88 -54.51
CA GLU A 593 -28.38 12.54 -53.72
C GLU A 593 -26.99 12.56 -54.40
N PRO A 594 -26.05 13.32 -53.82
CA PRO A 594 -24.67 12.88 -53.77
C PRO A 594 -24.21 12.70 -52.31
N ASP A 595 -23.81 11.46 -52.01
CA ASP A 595 -22.86 11.10 -50.96
C ASP A 595 -21.46 11.60 -51.36
N GLU A 596 -20.69 11.95 -50.34
CA GLU A 596 -19.26 12.25 -50.42
C GLU A 596 -18.49 11.06 -51.01
N THR A 597 -17.64 11.28 -52.01
CA THR A 597 -16.35 10.58 -52.07
C THR A 597 -15.25 11.49 -52.60
N LEU A 598 -14.13 11.42 -51.86
CA LEU A 598 -12.91 12.20 -51.96
C LEU A 598 -12.10 11.87 -53.23
N PRO A 599 -11.37 12.83 -53.82
CA PRO A 599 -10.19 12.51 -54.62
C PRO A 599 -8.99 12.26 -53.69
N VAL A 600 -8.38 11.10 -53.86
CA VAL A 600 -6.99 10.81 -53.48
C VAL A 600 -6.10 11.52 -54.50
N ASP A 601 -5.38 12.57 -54.10
CA ASP A 601 -3.95 12.74 -54.45
C ASP A 601 -3.29 13.96 -53.81
N ALA A 602 -1.98 13.82 -53.63
CA ALA A 602 -0.98 14.85 -53.34
C ALA A 602 -0.82 15.32 -51.88
N VAL A 603 -0.13 14.47 -51.13
CA VAL A 603 0.84 14.85 -50.09
C VAL A 603 1.85 15.89 -50.63
N PRO A 604 2.08 17.03 -49.96
CA PRO A 604 3.39 17.66 -49.92
C PRO A 604 4.09 17.25 -48.62
N THR A 605 5.08 16.39 -48.80
CA THR A 605 6.23 16.21 -47.92
C THR A 605 6.94 17.55 -47.68
N GLU A 606 6.86 18.07 -46.47
CA GLU A 606 7.92 18.86 -45.82
C GLU A 606 8.19 18.18 -44.47
N ALA A 607 9.14 17.26 -44.36
CA ALA A 607 10.56 17.53 -44.22
C ALA A 607 10.88 18.58 -43.14
N VAL A 608 10.59 18.26 -41.88
CA VAL A 608 11.33 18.84 -40.75
C VAL A 608 12.31 17.80 -40.24
N SER A 609 13.54 18.01 -40.68
CA SER A 609 14.81 17.53 -40.16
C SER A 609 14.86 17.54 -38.62
N VAL A 610 14.94 16.35 -38.03
CA VAL A 610 15.52 16.14 -36.69
C VAL A 610 17.03 16.04 -36.88
N ASP A 611 17.69 17.19 -36.76
CA ASP A 611 19.14 17.23 -36.57
C ASP A 611 19.43 17.28 -35.06
N GLN A 612 20.18 16.27 -34.63
CA GLN A 612 21.16 16.26 -33.56
C GLN A 612 20.94 17.18 -32.34
N THR A 613 20.84 16.55 -31.16
CA THR A 613 21.84 16.76 -30.09
C THR A 613 21.71 15.72 -28.98
N ALA A 614 22.41 14.60 -29.17
CA ALA A 614 22.87 13.75 -28.07
C ALA A 614 24.36 14.00 -27.86
N LYS A 615 24.72 14.73 -26.79
CA LYS A 615 26.01 14.76 -26.09
C LYS A 615 25.90 15.89 -25.06
N LYS A 616 26.08 15.71 -23.76
CA LYS A 616 27.25 15.10 -23.11
C LYS A 616 27.11 15.32 -21.59
N VAL A 617 26.88 14.29 -20.79
CA VAL A 617 27.36 14.27 -19.39
C VAL A 617 27.62 12.81 -18.98
N ALA A 618 28.88 12.40 -19.07
CA ALA A 618 29.42 11.27 -18.33
C ALA A 618 30.88 11.60 -17.96
N ALA A 619 31.26 11.16 -16.76
CA ALA A 619 32.59 11.10 -16.14
C ALA A 619 33.10 12.36 -15.42
N GLY A 620 33.24 12.23 -14.09
CA GLY A 620 33.88 13.25 -13.24
C GLY A 620 33.96 12.95 -11.74
N ALA A 621 34.26 11.72 -11.31
CA ALA A 621 34.86 11.44 -9.99
C ALA A 621 35.84 10.27 -10.19
N PRO A 622 37.10 10.35 -9.73
CA PRO A 622 37.38 10.23 -8.28
C PRO A 622 38.57 11.06 -7.78
N GLU A 623 38.63 11.33 -6.47
CA GLU A 623 39.85 11.28 -5.63
C GLU A 623 39.57 11.93 -4.25
N ARG A 624 39.26 11.10 -3.25
CA ARG A 624 39.48 11.48 -1.84
C ARG A 624 40.77 10.83 -1.37
N LYS A 625 41.79 11.67 -1.23
CA LYS A 625 43.08 11.34 -0.62
C LYS A 625 42.87 10.86 0.82
N ARG A 626 43.37 9.65 1.07
CA ARG A 626 43.79 9.19 2.40
C ARG A 626 44.76 10.23 2.98
N ARG A 627 44.48 10.70 4.20
CA ARG A 627 45.52 11.30 5.06
C ARG A 627 45.59 10.45 6.32
N THR A 628 46.72 9.78 6.39
CA THR A 628 47.24 8.90 7.43
C THR A 628 47.45 9.64 8.75
N HIS A 629 47.11 8.96 9.84
CA HIS A 629 47.80 9.11 11.12
C HIS A 629 49.30 8.76 10.95
N ALA A 630 50.15 9.61 11.51
CA ALA A 630 51.42 9.28 12.12
C ALA A 630 51.63 10.26 13.27
#